data_AF-A0AAD7HK39-F1
#
_entry.id   AF-A0AAD7HK39-F1
#
_cell.length_a   1.000
_cell.length_b   1.000
_cell.length_c   1.000
_cell.angle_alpha   90.00
_cell.angle_beta   90.00
_cell.angle_gamma   90.00
#
_symmetry.space_group_name_H-M   'P 1'
#
loop_
_entity.id
_entity.type
_entity.pdbx_description
1 polymer ?
#
loop_
_entity_poly.entity_id
_entity_poly.type
_entity_poly.pdbx_seq_one_letter_code
_entity_poly.pdbx_strand_id
1 'polypeptide(L)'
;MPGSSKDSYKTRGQLEAENEELRKQLALAHQNVTVQDQILEEANATMVFQNMGLKKMNEALHEQEEKATTDRARLFKGKAQCLSDEFYREVQALEEGRRAKEAGKEAKKVARQRRKELREVVEKEWAEMKCKHAEKVEAWEKECEALTKGGARKKDLPPKPKLGKKPQVPAEEDVDDDEEEEESLDDGNV
;
A
#
# COMPACT_ATOMS: atom_id res chain seq x y z
N MET A 1 77.83 36.53 -8.49
CA MET A 1 77.50 37.97 -8.43
C MET A 1 76.43 38.17 -7.36
N PRO A 2 76.74 38.86 -6.26
CA PRO A 2 75.81 39.04 -5.16
C PRO A 2 74.69 40.01 -5.56
N GLY A 3 73.44 39.55 -5.50
CA GLY A 3 72.26 40.37 -5.71
C GLY A 3 72.12 41.37 -4.57
N SER A 4 72.57 42.60 -4.80
CA SER A 4 72.40 43.74 -3.89
C SER A 4 70.91 44.06 -3.76
N SER A 5 70.24 43.51 -2.75
CA SER A 5 68.93 44.00 -2.29
C SER A 5 69.12 45.43 -1.83
N LYS A 6 68.77 46.39 -2.70
CA LYS A 6 68.62 47.78 -2.31
C LYS A 6 67.30 47.88 -1.56
N ASP A 7 67.35 47.69 -0.24
CA ASP A 7 66.28 48.16 0.62
C ASP A 7 66.30 49.68 0.53
N SER A 8 65.53 50.18 -0.44
CA SER A 8 65.23 51.59 -0.61
C SER A 8 64.56 52.05 0.68
N TYR A 9 65.30 52.77 1.53
CA TYR A 9 64.77 53.33 2.77
C TYR A 9 63.59 54.24 2.43
N LYS A 10 62.37 53.72 2.61
CA LYS A 10 61.14 54.49 2.47
C LYS A 10 61.09 55.50 3.60
N THR A 11 60.78 56.74 3.28
CA THR A 11 60.58 57.76 4.31
C THR A 11 59.31 57.43 5.10
N ARG A 12 59.26 57.86 6.37
CA ARG A 12 58.11 57.59 7.25
C ARG A 12 56.76 57.96 6.61
N GLY A 13 56.69 59.10 5.92
CA GLY A 13 55.47 59.52 5.22
C GLY A 13 55.05 58.62 4.06
N GLN A 14 56.01 57.98 3.36
CA GLN A 14 55.70 57.01 2.31
C GLN A 14 55.13 55.72 2.90
N LEU A 15 55.65 55.28 4.05
CA LEU A 15 55.13 54.10 4.77
C LEU A 15 53.74 54.36 5.35
N GLU A 16 53.46 55.58 5.83
CA GLU A 16 52.14 55.97 6.32
C GLU A 16 51.10 55.97 5.17
N ALA A 17 51.44 56.57 4.02
CA ALA A 17 50.58 56.58 2.85
C ALA A 17 50.32 55.16 2.29
N GLU A 18 51.34 54.31 2.24
CA GLU A 18 51.20 52.91 1.82
C GLU A 18 50.35 52.11 2.80
N ASN A 19 50.48 52.32 4.11
CA ASN A 19 49.62 51.68 5.10
C ASN A 19 48.15 52.12 4.96
N GLU A 20 47.90 53.41 4.69
CA GLU A 20 46.55 53.90 4.42
C GLU A 20 45.95 53.27 3.16
N GLU A 21 46.74 53.14 2.10
CA GLU A 21 46.31 52.50 0.86
C GLU A 21 46.02 51.01 1.06
N LEU A 22 46.91 50.28 1.73
CA LEU A 22 46.71 48.86 2.05
C LEU A 22 45.47 48.64 2.92
N ARG A 23 45.19 49.55 3.87
CA ARG A 23 43.96 49.48 4.68
C ARG A 23 42.71 49.67 3.83
N LYS A 24 42.73 50.60 2.87
CA LYS A 24 41.61 50.78 1.93
C LYS A 24 41.41 49.55 1.05
N GLN A 25 42.49 49.00 0.51
CA GLN A 25 42.45 47.80 -0.32
C GLN A 25 41.95 46.58 0.47
N LEU A 26 42.38 46.41 1.72
CA LEU A 26 41.91 45.35 2.60
C LEU A 26 40.41 45.51 2.90
N ALA A 27 39.96 46.73 3.19
CA ALA A 27 38.54 47.01 3.43
C ALA A 27 37.68 46.69 2.18
N LEU A 28 38.15 47.04 0.99
CA LEU A 28 37.49 46.73 -0.27
C LEU A 28 37.48 45.22 -0.55
N ALA A 29 38.59 44.53 -0.27
CA ALA A 29 38.66 43.07 -0.39
C ALA A 29 37.65 42.38 0.55
N HIS A 30 37.56 42.82 1.80
CA HIS A 30 36.56 42.31 2.74
C HIS A 30 35.13 42.55 2.25
N GLN A 31 34.84 43.74 1.73
CA GLN A 31 33.53 44.04 1.16
C GLN A 31 33.20 43.11 -0.02
N ASN A 32 34.16 42.84 -0.90
CA ASN A 32 33.97 41.93 -2.02
C ASN A 32 33.72 40.49 -1.55
N VAL A 33 34.44 40.01 -0.54
CA VAL A 33 34.21 38.68 0.04
C VAL A 33 32.79 38.58 0.59
N THR A 34 32.35 39.56 1.37
CA THR A 34 30.97 39.57 1.91
C THR A 34 29.92 39.54 0.80
N VAL A 35 30.11 40.30 -0.27
CA VAL A 35 29.19 40.30 -1.42
C VAL A 35 29.20 38.94 -2.13
N GLN A 36 30.36 38.32 -2.29
CA GLN A 36 30.47 36.99 -2.90
C GLN A 36 29.81 35.91 -2.05
N ASP A 37 29.97 35.96 -0.73
CA ASP A 37 29.33 35.02 0.19
C ASP A 37 27.80 35.11 0.09
N GLN A 38 27.25 36.33 0.03
CA GLN A 38 25.80 36.53 -0.17
C GLN A 38 25.31 35.95 -1.51
N ILE A 39 26.06 36.16 -2.60
CA ILE A 39 25.71 35.61 -3.92
C ILE A 39 25.73 34.07 -3.88
N LEU A 40 26.71 33.47 -3.21
CA LEU A 40 26.80 32.01 -3.06
C LEU A 40 25.63 31.45 -2.22
N GLU A 41 25.25 32.13 -1.15
CA GLU A 41 24.09 31.75 -0.34
C GLU A 41 22.78 31.78 -1.17
N GLU A 42 22.56 32.84 -1.95
CA GLU A 42 21.39 32.97 -2.83
C GLU A 42 21.36 31.89 -3.94
N ALA A 43 22.52 31.61 -4.54
CA ALA A 43 22.64 30.57 -5.56
C ALA A 43 22.33 29.18 -4.96
N ASN A 44 22.85 28.89 -3.77
CA ASN A 44 22.59 27.63 -3.07
C ASN A 44 21.11 27.47 -2.72
N ALA A 45 20.46 28.53 -2.22
CA ALA A 45 19.03 28.53 -1.92
C ALA A 45 18.19 28.24 -3.18
N THR A 46 18.54 28.86 -4.30
CA THR A 46 17.86 28.64 -5.59
C THR A 46 18.01 27.20 -6.07
N MET A 47 19.22 26.64 -5.97
CA MET A 47 19.48 25.25 -6.36
C MET A 47 18.66 24.26 -5.52
N VAL A 48 18.55 24.47 -4.21
CA VAL A 48 17.71 23.63 -3.34
C VAL A 48 16.25 23.71 -3.75
N PHE A 49 15.72 24.90 -4.03
CA PHE A 49 14.34 25.09 -4.49
C PHE A 49 14.07 24.37 -5.83
N GLN A 50 14.98 24.51 -6.80
CA GLN A 50 14.88 23.82 -8.08
C GLN A 50 14.92 22.29 -7.90
N ASN A 51 15.83 21.78 -7.07
CA ASN A 51 15.92 20.35 -6.79
C ASN A 51 14.65 19.79 -6.13
N MET A 52 14.02 20.53 -5.21
CA MET A 52 12.73 20.13 -4.64
C MET A 52 11.63 20.10 -5.70
N GLY A 53 11.58 21.09 -6.59
CA GLY A 53 10.62 21.12 -7.70
C GLY A 53 10.79 19.92 -8.64
N LEU A 54 12.03 19.59 -9.01
CA LEU A 54 12.34 18.43 -9.85
C LEU A 54 11.97 17.10 -9.18
N LYS A 55 12.25 16.94 -7.88
CA LYS A 55 11.84 15.75 -7.13
C LYS A 55 10.33 15.56 -7.17
N LYS A 56 9.57 16.61 -6.87
CA LYS A 56 8.11 16.57 -6.90
C LYS A 56 7.55 16.24 -8.29
N MET A 57 8.16 16.80 -9.35
CA MET A 57 7.77 16.49 -10.73
C MET A 57 8.09 15.04 -11.09
N ASN A 58 9.24 14.52 -10.66
CA ASN A 58 9.61 13.12 -10.88
C ASN A 58 8.70 12.16 -10.11
N GLU A 59 8.33 12.48 -8.87
CA GLU A 59 7.37 11.71 -8.09
C GLU A 59 6.01 11.65 -8.78
N ALA A 60 5.48 12.80 -9.20
CA ALA A 60 4.21 12.87 -9.93
C ALA A 60 4.25 12.09 -11.26
N LEU A 61 5.37 12.15 -11.98
CA LEU A 61 5.57 11.37 -13.21
C LEU A 61 5.64 9.87 -12.91
N HIS A 62 6.35 9.47 -11.86
CA HIS A 62 6.42 8.08 -11.41
C HIS A 62 5.04 7.53 -11.04
N GLU A 63 4.25 8.28 -10.26
CA GLU A 63 2.88 7.87 -9.92
C GLU A 63 2.00 7.70 -11.17
N GLN A 64 2.12 8.59 -12.15
CA GLN A 64 1.40 8.47 -13.42
C GLN A 64 1.86 7.25 -14.23
N GLU A 65 3.18 7.01 -14.30
CA GLU A 65 3.72 5.85 -15.01
C GLU A 65 3.34 4.53 -14.34
N GLU A 66 3.39 4.44 -13.02
CA GLU A 66 3.01 3.24 -12.27
C GLU A 66 1.51 2.95 -12.42
N LYS A 67 0.64 3.95 -12.29
CA LYS A 67 -0.80 3.80 -12.57
C LYS A 67 -1.06 3.33 -13.99
N ALA A 68 -0.28 3.80 -14.97
CA ALA A 68 -0.38 3.35 -16.36
C ALA A 68 0.17 1.93 -16.60
N THR A 69 1.04 1.40 -15.73
CA THR A 69 1.57 0.03 -15.86
C THR A 69 0.57 -1.06 -15.46
N THR A 70 -0.43 -0.73 -14.64
CA THR A 70 -1.42 -1.70 -14.17
C THR A 70 -2.44 -2.04 -15.26
N ASP A 71 -2.77 -1.09 -16.15
CA ASP A 71 -3.96 -1.23 -17.02
C ASP A 71 -3.65 -1.27 -18.53
N ARG A 72 -2.53 -0.68 -18.97
CA ARG A 72 -2.10 -0.78 -20.37
C ARG A 72 -0.95 -1.75 -20.49
N ALA A 73 -1.22 -2.90 -21.09
CA ALA A 73 -0.23 -3.87 -21.53
C ALA A 73 0.98 -3.16 -22.15
N ARG A 74 2.05 -2.95 -21.36
CA ARG A 74 3.36 -2.55 -21.85
C ARG A 74 3.90 -3.76 -22.60
N LEU A 75 3.43 -3.94 -23.83
CA LEU A 75 4.04 -4.86 -24.79
C LEU A 75 5.51 -4.45 -25.05
N PHE A 76 5.89 -3.23 -24.68
CA PHE A 76 7.22 -2.68 -24.91
C PHE A 76 7.69 -1.93 -23.66
N LYS A 77 8.75 -2.44 -23.01
CA LYS A 77 9.49 -1.79 -21.91
C LYS A 77 10.31 -0.59 -22.43
N GLY A 78 9.68 0.33 -23.16
CA GLY A 78 10.29 1.56 -23.68
C GLY A 78 11.42 1.36 -24.71
N LYS A 79 11.60 0.15 -25.25
CA LYS A 79 12.58 -0.14 -26.31
C LYS A 79 11.87 -0.52 -27.60
N ALA A 80 12.40 -0.08 -28.73
CA ALA A 80 11.98 -0.59 -30.04
C ALA A 80 12.38 -2.06 -30.13
N GLN A 81 11.42 -2.98 -30.01
CA GLN A 81 11.64 -4.40 -30.23
C GLN A 81 11.47 -4.71 -31.72
N CYS A 82 12.44 -5.44 -32.28
CA CYS A 82 12.26 -6.08 -33.57
C CYS A 82 11.30 -7.26 -33.39
N LEU A 83 10.41 -7.50 -34.36
CA LEU A 83 9.52 -8.66 -34.43
C LEU A 83 10.35 -9.95 -34.55
N SER A 84 10.82 -10.44 -33.42
CA SER A 84 11.67 -11.63 -33.28
C SER A 84 10.90 -12.73 -32.55
N ASP A 85 11.40 -13.95 -32.61
CA ASP A 85 10.77 -15.08 -31.91
C ASP A 85 10.66 -14.86 -30.39
N GLU A 86 11.59 -14.11 -29.81
CA GLU A 86 11.55 -13.73 -28.39
C GLU A 86 10.35 -12.83 -28.06
N PHE A 87 10.00 -11.91 -28.96
CA PHE A 87 8.82 -11.06 -28.81
C PHE A 87 7.54 -11.89 -28.77
N TYR A 88 7.39 -12.86 -29.69
CA TYR A 88 6.20 -13.72 -29.71
C TYR A 88 6.08 -14.58 -28.46
N ARG A 89 7.21 -15.06 -27.89
CA ARG A 89 7.20 -15.79 -26.62
C ARG A 89 6.77 -14.92 -25.44
N GLU A 90 7.25 -13.67 -25.38
CA GLU A 90 6.85 -12.72 -24.32
C GLU A 90 5.36 -12.38 -24.41
N VAL A 91 4.83 -12.17 -25.62
CA VAL A 91 3.39 -11.97 -25.85
C VAL A 91 2.56 -13.18 -25.42
N GLN A 92 2.99 -14.40 -25.78
CA GLN A 92 2.30 -15.63 -25.36
C GLN A 92 2.29 -15.78 -23.84
N ALA A 93 3.43 -15.55 -23.18
CA ALA A 93 3.51 -15.61 -21.72
C ALA A 93 2.58 -14.58 -21.03
N LEU A 94 2.45 -13.38 -21.60
CA LEU A 94 1.51 -12.37 -21.09
C LEU A 94 0.04 -12.81 -21.27
N GLU A 95 -0.31 -13.35 -22.43
CA GLU A 95 -1.66 -13.87 -22.67
C GLU A 95 -2.01 -15.05 -21.77
N GLU A 96 -1.08 -15.99 -21.59
CA GLU A 96 -1.22 -17.11 -20.67
C GLU A 96 -1.36 -16.64 -19.22
N GLY A 97 -0.56 -15.66 -18.81
CA GLY A 97 -0.68 -15.03 -17.50
C GLY A 97 -2.04 -14.37 -17.28
N ARG A 98 -2.57 -13.67 -18.30
CA ARG A 98 -3.92 -13.08 -18.24
C ARG A 98 -5.00 -14.15 -18.14
N ARG A 99 -4.94 -15.18 -18.98
CA ARG A 99 -5.88 -16.32 -18.93
C ARG A 99 -5.84 -17.04 -17.59
N ALA A 100 -4.66 -17.24 -17.01
CA ALA A 100 -4.51 -17.85 -15.70
C ALA A 100 -5.13 -16.99 -14.58
N LYS A 101 -4.95 -15.67 -14.63
CA LYS A 101 -5.59 -14.73 -13.69
C LYS A 101 -7.12 -14.75 -13.83
N GLU A 102 -7.64 -14.69 -15.06
CA GLU A 102 -9.08 -14.76 -15.33
C GLU A 102 -9.69 -16.09 -14.86
N ALA A 103 -9.04 -17.21 -15.20
CA ALA A 103 -9.44 -18.54 -14.73
C ALA A 103 -9.39 -18.65 -13.20
N GLY A 104 -8.38 -18.05 -12.55
CA GLY A 104 -8.28 -17.97 -11.09
C GLY A 104 -9.42 -17.16 -10.46
N LYS A 105 -9.78 -16.01 -11.06
CA LYS A 105 -10.94 -15.21 -10.61
C LYS A 105 -12.23 -16.00 -10.73
N GLU A 106 -12.44 -16.71 -11.83
CA GLU A 106 -13.64 -17.51 -12.05
C GLU A 106 -13.72 -18.71 -11.09
N ALA A 107 -12.62 -19.43 -10.91
CA ALA A 107 -12.52 -20.52 -9.94
C ALA A 107 -12.84 -20.04 -8.51
N LYS A 108 -12.32 -18.87 -8.11
CA LYS A 108 -12.64 -18.26 -6.81
C LYS A 108 -14.13 -17.92 -6.68
N LYS A 109 -14.76 -17.37 -7.73
CA LYS A 109 -16.21 -17.08 -7.72
C LYS A 109 -17.04 -18.35 -7.57
N VAL A 110 -16.73 -19.39 -8.33
CA VAL A 110 -17.42 -20.69 -8.25
C VAL A 110 -17.26 -21.31 -6.86
N ALA A 111 -16.05 -21.28 -6.29
CA ALA A 111 -15.80 -21.76 -4.93
C ALA A 111 -16.61 -20.98 -3.88
N ARG A 112 -16.67 -19.65 -3.98
CA ARG A 112 -17.49 -18.80 -3.10
C ARG A 112 -18.98 -19.14 -3.19
N GLN A 113 -19.51 -19.30 -4.41
CA GLN A 113 -20.91 -19.68 -4.63
C GLN A 113 -21.22 -21.05 -4.02
N ARG A 114 -20.39 -22.06 -4.28
CA ARG A 114 -20.55 -23.41 -3.70
C ARG A 114 -20.52 -23.39 -2.17
N ARG A 115 -19.63 -22.58 -1.56
CA ARG A 115 -19.57 -22.42 -0.10
C ARG A 115 -20.84 -21.76 0.46
N LYS A 116 -21.42 -20.79 -0.26
CA LYS A 116 -22.70 -20.16 0.11
C LYS A 116 -23.84 -21.18 0.09
N GLU A 117 -23.95 -21.95 -1.00
CA GLU A 117 -24.97 -23.00 -1.14
C GLU A 117 -24.87 -24.05 -0.02
N LEU A 118 -23.66 -24.51 0.29
CA LEU A 118 -23.44 -25.46 1.40
C LEU A 118 -23.84 -24.87 2.77
N ARG A 119 -23.53 -23.59 3.02
CA ARG A 119 -23.98 -22.90 4.24
C ARG A 119 -25.50 -22.83 4.33
N GLU A 120 -26.18 -22.49 3.25
CA GLU A 120 -27.64 -22.41 3.20
C GLU A 120 -28.31 -23.77 3.47
N VAL A 121 -27.76 -24.87 2.93
CA VAL A 121 -28.26 -26.23 3.19
C VAL A 121 -28.11 -26.57 4.68
N VAL A 122 -26.93 -26.35 5.26
CA VAL A 122 -26.68 -26.60 6.69
C VAL A 122 -27.57 -25.75 7.60
N GLU A 123 -27.85 -24.51 7.23
CA GLU A 123 -28.75 -23.65 7.99
C GLU A 123 -30.21 -24.11 7.93
N LYS A 124 -30.69 -24.57 6.77
CA LYS A 124 -32.03 -25.17 6.64
C LYS A 124 -32.17 -26.41 7.51
N GLU A 125 -31.21 -27.34 7.44
CA GLU A 125 -31.22 -28.55 8.28
C GLU A 125 -31.18 -28.21 9.78
N TRP A 126 -30.39 -27.21 10.17
CA TRP A 126 -30.32 -26.76 11.56
C TRP A 126 -31.63 -26.11 12.03
N ALA A 127 -32.29 -25.34 11.17
CA ALA A 127 -33.60 -24.77 11.46
C ALA A 127 -34.65 -25.87 11.67
N GLU A 128 -34.68 -26.90 10.82
CA GLU A 128 -35.57 -28.04 10.99
C GLU A 128 -35.31 -28.81 12.30
N MET A 129 -34.04 -29.01 12.66
CA MET A 129 -33.68 -29.63 13.93
C MET A 129 -34.16 -28.82 15.13
N LYS A 130 -34.06 -27.49 15.07
CA LYS A 130 -34.58 -26.60 16.12
C LYS A 130 -36.10 -26.70 16.24
N CYS A 131 -36.83 -26.72 15.12
CA CYS A 131 -38.28 -26.89 15.13
C CYS A 131 -38.69 -28.23 15.78
N LYS A 132 -38.12 -29.35 15.32
CA LYS A 132 -38.38 -30.68 15.89
C LYS A 132 -38.01 -30.78 17.38
N HIS A 133 -36.97 -30.06 17.80
CA HIS A 133 -36.59 -30.01 19.20
C HIS A 133 -37.58 -29.19 20.04
N ALA A 134 -38.08 -28.06 19.53
CA ALA A 134 -39.09 -27.27 20.20
C ALA A 134 -40.37 -28.10 20.46
N GLU A 135 -40.84 -28.85 19.46
CA GLU A 135 -41.97 -29.78 19.60
C GLU A 135 -41.73 -30.84 20.68
N LYS A 136 -40.53 -31.43 20.71
CA LYS A 136 -40.15 -32.41 21.74
C LYS A 136 -40.09 -31.81 23.14
N VAL A 137 -39.61 -30.58 23.27
CA VAL A 137 -39.57 -29.87 24.55
C VAL A 137 -40.97 -29.54 25.02
N GLU A 138 -41.86 -29.09 24.14
CA GLU A 138 -43.26 -28.81 24.48
C GLU A 138 -43.99 -30.09 24.93
N ALA A 139 -43.80 -31.21 24.23
CA ALA A 139 -44.36 -32.49 24.62
C ALA A 139 -43.82 -32.97 25.99
N TRP A 140 -42.52 -32.82 26.22
CA TRP A 140 -41.87 -33.13 27.50
C TRP A 140 -42.39 -32.23 28.64
N GLU A 141 -42.60 -30.94 28.39
CA GLU A 141 -43.16 -30.01 29.39
C GLU A 141 -44.59 -30.41 29.77
N LYS A 142 -45.44 -30.78 28.79
CA LYS A 142 -46.79 -31.30 29.04
C LYS A 142 -46.78 -32.58 29.87
N GLU A 143 -45.87 -33.52 29.56
CA GLU A 143 -45.73 -34.77 30.32
C GLU A 143 -45.24 -34.51 31.76
N CYS A 144 -44.26 -33.62 31.93
CA CYS A 144 -43.76 -33.23 33.24
C CYS A 144 -44.84 -32.53 34.08
N GLU A 145 -45.65 -31.68 33.47
CA GLU A 145 -46.77 -31.02 34.15
C GLU A 145 -47.82 -32.04 34.61
N ALA A 146 -48.15 -33.02 33.76
CA ALA A 146 -49.07 -34.11 34.10
C ALA A 146 -48.54 -34.99 35.26
N LEU A 147 -47.26 -35.37 35.23
CA LEU A 147 -46.62 -36.14 36.31
C LEU A 147 -46.55 -35.35 37.61
N THR A 148 -46.27 -34.05 37.54
CA THR A 148 -46.23 -33.18 38.72
C THR A 148 -47.62 -33.06 39.36
N LYS A 149 -48.68 -32.92 38.55
CA LYS A 149 -50.08 -32.95 39.04
C LYS A 149 -50.45 -34.29 39.66
N GLY A 150 -49.87 -35.39 39.18
CA GLY A 150 -50.01 -36.73 39.75
C GLY A 150 -49.20 -36.99 41.03
N GLY A 151 -48.47 -35.99 41.55
CA GLY A 151 -47.69 -36.11 42.79
C GLY A 151 -46.29 -36.70 42.61
N ALA A 152 -45.79 -36.81 41.38
CA ALA A 152 -44.40 -37.24 41.14
C ALA A 152 -43.40 -36.25 41.73
N ARG A 153 -42.31 -36.76 42.33
CA ARG A 153 -41.25 -35.90 42.86
C ARG A 153 -40.37 -35.41 41.71
N LYS A 154 -39.72 -34.25 41.87
CA LYS A 154 -38.85 -33.66 40.84
C LYS A 154 -37.71 -34.58 40.34
N LYS A 155 -37.26 -35.51 41.18
CA LYS A 155 -36.19 -36.48 40.83
C LYS A 155 -36.68 -37.59 39.88
N ASP A 156 -37.99 -37.80 39.82
CA ASP A 156 -38.63 -38.88 39.05
C ASP A 156 -39.17 -38.37 37.70
N LEU A 157 -38.99 -37.08 37.40
CA LEU A 157 -39.37 -36.49 36.12
C LEU A 157 -38.40 -36.93 35.01
N PRO A 158 -38.87 -37.16 33.78
CA PRO A 158 -38.01 -37.47 32.66
C PRO A 158 -37.00 -36.34 32.42
N PRO A 159 -35.76 -36.64 31.98
CA PRO A 159 -34.76 -35.63 31.70
C PRO A 159 -35.16 -34.78 30.49
N LYS A 160 -34.84 -33.48 30.52
CA LYS A 160 -35.14 -32.56 29.41
C LYS A 160 -34.45 -33.04 28.12
N PRO A 161 -35.16 -33.08 26.98
CA PRO A 161 -34.56 -33.36 25.68
C PRO A 161 -33.37 -32.45 25.41
N LYS A 162 -32.32 -32.97 24.75
CA LYS A 162 -31.14 -32.19 24.36
C LYS A 162 -31.16 -31.93 22.86
N LEU A 163 -30.78 -30.72 22.45
CA LEU A 163 -30.55 -30.39 21.04
C LEU A 163 -29.22 -30.99 20.59
N GLY A 164 -29.19 -31.60 19.40
CA GLY A 164 -27.96 -32.08 18.77
C GLY A 164 -26.99 -30.95 18.43
N LYS A 165 -25.76 -31.28 18.06
CA LYS A 165 -24.79 -30.29 17.56
C LYS A 165 -25.21 -29.81 16.16
N LYS A 166 -24.92 -28.54 15.83
CA LYS A 166 -25.13 -28.01 14.48
C LYS A 166 -24.27 -28.81 13.48
N PRO A 167 -24.81 -29.20 12.31
CA PRO A 167 -24.02 -29.81 11.25
C PRO A 167 -22.90 -28.85 10.84
N GLN A 168 -21.70 -29.38 10.61
CA GLN A 168 -20.57 -28.57 10.18
C GLN A 168 -20.50 -28.57 8.65
N VAL A 169 -20.28 -27.39 8.08
CA VAL A 169 -19.86 -27.29 6.67
C VAL A 169 -18.46 -27.89 6.58
N PRO A 170 -18.15 -28.76 5.59
CA PRO A 170 -16.80 -29.26 5.39
C PRO A 170 -15.81 -28.09 5.31
N ALA A 171 -14.73 -28.16 6.08
CA ALA A 171 -13.64 -27.20 6.00
C ALA A 171 -12.89 -27.42 4.68
N GLU A 172 -13.30 -26.73 3.62
CA GLU A 172 -12.39 -26.47 2.50
C GLU A 172 -11.45 -25.34 2.95
N GLU A 173 -10.14 -25.55 2.78
CA GLU A 173 -9.05 -24.73 3.30
C GLU A 173 -9.30 -23.23 3.09
N ASP A 174 -9.10 -22.45 4.16
CA ASP A 174 -9.21 -20.99 4.16
C ASP A 174 -8.18 -20.39 3.19
N VAL A 175 -8.64 -20.06 1.98
CA VAL A 175 -7.96 -19.06 1.15
C VAL A 175 -8.46 -17.72 1.66
N ASP A 176 -7.57 -17.01 2.35
CA ASP A 176 -7.76 -15.72 2.99
C ASP A 176 -8.84 -14.85 2.33
N ASP A 177 -9.85 -14.54 3.14
CA ASP A 177 -10.92 -13.59 2.86
C ASP A 177 -10.49 -12.17 3.27
N ASP A 178 -9.25 -11.79 2.94
CA ASP A 178 -8.73 -10.45 3.14
C ASP A 178 -8.11 -9.95 1.82
N GLU A 179 -8.82 -9.00 1.22
CA GLU A 179 -8.41 -7.92 0.31
C GLU A 179 -9.56 -7.67 -0.69
N GLU A 180 -10.61 -6.99 -0.19
CA GLU A 180 -11.41 -6.08 -1.01
C GLU A 180 -10.50 -4.93 -1.45
N GLU A 181 -9.73 -5.12 -2.53
CA GLU A 181 -9.43 -4.00 -3.42
C GLU A 181 -10.60 -3.89 -4.41
N GLU A 182 -11.59 -3.08 -4.04
CA GLU A 182 -12.45 -2.40 -5.01
C GLU A 182 -11.53 -1.56 -5.92
N GLU A 183 -11.08 -2.14 -7.04
CA GLU A 183 -10.66 -1.34 -8.19
C GLU A 183 -11.90 -0.58 -8.69
N SER A 184 -12.05 0.65 -8.19
CA SER A 184 -12.98 1.63 -8.71
C SER A 184 -12.66 1.87 -10.19
N LEU A 185 -13.47 1.30 -11.08
CA LEU A 185 -13.59 1.73 -12.47
C LEU A 185 -14.15 3.15 -12.48
N ASP A 186 -13.28 4.14 -12.33
CA ASP A 186 -13.61 5.54 -12.60
C ASP A 186 -13.61 5.75 -14.13
N ASP A 187 -14.78 5.52 -14.72
CA ASP A 187 -15.14 5.95 -16.08
C ASP A 187 -15.18 7.48 -16.12
N GLY A 188 -14.00 8.09 -16.20
CA GLY A 188 -13.81 9.54 -16.37
C GLY A 188 -14.07 9.98 -17.81
N ASN A 189 -15.34 10.00 -18.22
CA ASN A 189 -15.78 10.70 -19.42
C ASN A 189 -15.81 12.22 -19.17
N VAL A 190 -14.79 12.95 -19.63
CA VAL A 190 -14.86 14.38 -20.03
C VAL A 190 -13.92 14.64 -21.20
#